data_AF-A0A841MQ94-F1
#
_entry.id   AF-A0A841MQ94-F1
#
_cell.length_a   1.000
_cell.length_b   1.000
_cell.length_c   1.000
_cell.angle_alpha   90.00
_cell.angle_beta   90.00
_cell.angle_gamma   90.00
#
_symmetry.space_group_name_H-M   'P 1'
#
loop_
_entity.id
_entity.type
_entity.pdbx_description
1 polymer ?
#
loop_
_entity_poly.entity_id
_entity_poly.type
_entity_poly.pdbx_seq_one_letter_code
_entity_poly.pdbx_strand_id
1 'polypeptide(L)'
;MKNYMVIFVLIGLIFSCSPSEQKVDKLTNLLAEWKTTSEMIGDLSKEVGDQMYLLKTKKEERNGSEAIPISVNGEASNCETEYAALKEKVDELIAVWQKNSNEVEDLTKRMSSGKWTVEDDTNLEGLAKEAKKAKANVDLWMIKLNELKTKCELKSETSNS
;
A
#
# COMPACT_ATOMS: atom_id res chain seq x y z
N MET A 1 55.15 35.20 24.87
CA MET A 1 55.91 34.39 23.90
C MET A 1 55.00 33.29 23.37
N LYS A 2 55.01 33.10 22.05
CA LYS A 2 54.19 32.13 21.28
C LYS A 2 54.53 30.68 21.66
N ASN A 3 53.55 29.79 21.53
CA ASN A 3 53.62 28.45 20.91
C ASN A 3 52.25 27.77 21.08
N TYR A 4 51.36 27.85 20.10
CA TYR A 4 51.14 26.85 19.05
C TYR A 4 50.76 25.45 19.58
N MET A 5 49.47 25.14 19.35
CA MET A 5 49.02 23.98 18.60
C MET A 5 49.22 22.59 19.23
N VAL A 6 48.15 22.04 19.78
CA VAL A 6 47.75 20.65 19.46
C VAL A 6 46.21 20.57 19.41
N ILE A 7 45.68 20.68 18.20
CA ILE A 7 44.40 20.09 17.83
C ILE A 7 44.68 18.60 17.63
N PHE A 8 44.05 17.72 18.40
CA PHE A 8 43.81 16.34 17.96
C PHE A 8 42.31 16.08 17.96
N VAL A 9 41.79 16.17 16.73
CA VAL A 9 40.51 15.63 16.31
C VAL A 9 40.51 14.13 16.59
N LEU A 10 39.67 13.69 17.52
CA LEU A 10 39.18 12.33 17.61
C LEU A 10 37.64 12.36 17.62
N ILE A 11 37.08 13.05 16.62
CA ILE A 11 35.70 12.82 16.18
C ILE A 11 35.81 11.87 15.00
N GLY A 12 35.11 10.74 15.10
CA GLY A 12 34.99 9.79 14.00
C GLY A 12 35.77 8.50 14.21
N LEU A 13 35.53 7.81 15.33
CA LEU A 13 35.40 6.36 15.23
C LEU A 13 34.17 6.09 14.36
N ILE A 14 34.37 6.18 13.04
CA ILE A 14 33.48 5.58 12.06
C ILE A 14 33.70 4.09 12.28
N PHE A 15 33.05 3.55 13.30
CA PHE A 15 32.74 2.13 13.30
C PHE A 15 31.97 1.93 12.00
N SER A 16 32.64 1.36 11.01
CA SER A 16 31.99 0.60 9.96
C SER A 16 31.32 -0.60 10.63
N CYS A 17 30.26 -0.33 11.39
CA CYS A 17 29.36 -1.34 11.91
C CYS A 17 28.48 -1.70 10.72
N SER A 18 28.82 -2.81 10.06
CA SER A 18 27.83 -3.52 9.26
C SER A 18 26.54 -3.63 10.10
N PRO A 19 25.36 -3.47 9.49
CA PRO A 19 24.11 -3.64 10.21
C PRO A 19 24.09 -5.03 10.86
N SER A 20 23.60 -5.11 12.09
CA SER A 20 23.52 -6.41 12.79
C SER A 20 22.57 -7.36 12.04
N GLU A 21 22.79 -8.68 12.15
CA GLU A 21 21.93 -9.70 11.54
C GLU A 21 20.45 -9.47 11.84
N GLN A 22 20.11 -9.11 13.09
CA GLN A 22 18.74 -8.78 13.48
C GLN A 22 18.10 -7.65 12.64
N LYS A 23 18.89 -6.65 12.21
CA LYS A 23 18.40 -5.55 11.38
C LYS A 23 18.15 -6.00 9.95
N VAL A 24 19.06 -6.82 9.42
CA VAL A 24 18.92 -7.46 8.11
C VAL A 24 17.67 -8.34 8.07
N ASP A 25 17.42 -9.15 9.09
CA ASP A 25 16.24 -10.01 9.19
C ASP A 25 14.94 -9.21 9.24
N LYS A 26 14.89 -8.14 10.04
CA LYS A 26 13.72 -7.26 10.12
C LYS A 26 13.42 -6.60 8.77
N LEU A 27 14.45 -6.09 8.08
CA LEU A 27 14.27 -5.50 6.74
C LEU A 27 13.82 -6.56 5.73
N THR A 28 14.38 -7.76 5.77
CA THR A 28 14.00 -8.86 4.86
C THR A 28 12.53 -9.24 5.04
N ASN A 29 12.07 -9.34 6.29
CA ASN A 29 10.66 -9.58 6.61
C ASN A 29 9.77 -8.44 6.12
N LEU A 30 10.19 -7.18 6.32
CA LEU A 30 9.47 -6.03 5.78
C LEU A 30 9.36 -6.12 4.26
N LEU A 31 10.44 -6.41 3.54
CA LEU A 31 10.44 -6.51 2.08
C LEU A 31 9.49 -7.60 1.57
N ALA A 32 9.45 -8.75 2.23
CA ALA A 32 8.53 -9.83 1.88
C ALA A 32 7.06 -9.44 2.11
N GLU A 33 6.76 -8.80 3.24
CA GLU A 33 5.43 -8.28 3.55
C GLU A 33 5.04 -7.17 2.56
N TRP A 34 5.96 -6.24 2.27
CA TRP A 34 5.75 -5.14 1.34
C TRP A 34 5.42 -5.62 -0.06
N LYS A 35 6.17 -6.61 -0.56
CA LYS A 35 5.91 -7.22 -1.87
C LYS A 35 4.52 -7.85 -1.91
N THR A 36 4.20 -8.67 -0.92
CA THR A 36 2.89 -9.34 -0.81
C THR A 36 1.75 -8.32 -0.79
N THR A 37 1.86 -7.29 0.04
CA THR A 37 0.85 -6.23 0.13
C THR A 37 0.75 -5.41 -1.16
N SER A 38 1.87 -5.18 -1.86
CA SER A 38 1.86 -4.48 -3.16
C SER A 38 1.08 -5.26 -4.22
N GLU A 39 1.25 -6.58 -4.27
CA GLU A 39 0.47 -7.45 -5.16
C GLU A 39 -1.02 -7.37 -4.83
N MET A 40 -1.39 -7.49 -3.55
CA MET A 40 -2.78 -7.39 -3.10
C MET A 40 -3.42 -6.03 -3.42
N ILE A 41 -2.68 -4.91 -3.25
CA ILE A 41 -3.15 -3.57 -3.61
C ILE A 41 -3.39 -3.48 -5.13
N GLY A 42 -2.47 -4.02 -5.93
CA GLY A 42 -2.57 -4.04 -7.39
C GLY A 42 -3.80 -4.82 -7.86
N ASP A 43 -4.02 -6.01 -7.31
CA ASP A 43 -5.18 -6.85 -7.62
C ASP A 43 -6.49 -6.16 -7.23
N LEU A 44 -6.57 -5.60 -6.02
CA LEU A 44 -7.76 -4.87 -5.58
C LEU A 44 -8.06 -3.67 -6.48
N SER A 45 -7.05 -2.86 -6.82
CA SER A 45 -7.20 -1.70 -7.70
C SER A 45 -7.74 -2.07 -9.07
N LYS A 46 -7.17 -3.14 -9.66
CA LYS A 46 -7.61 -3.69 -10.94
C LYS A 46 -9.06 -4.17 -10.86
N GLU A 47 -9.40 -4.99 -9.86
CA GLU A 47 -10.75 -5.52 -9.76
C GLU A 47 -11.80 -4.42 -9.54
N VAL A 48 -11.50 -3.39 -8.73
CA VAL A 48 -12.41 -2.24 -8.59
C VAL A 48 -12.59 -1.53 -9.94
N GLY A 49 -11.51 -1.31 -10.69
CA GLY A 49 -11.56 -0.73 -12.03
C GLY A 49 -12.41 -1.55 -13.00
N ASP A 50 -12.21 -2.87 -13.03
CA ASP A 50 -12.97 -3.79 -13.89
C ASP A 50 -14.47 -3.75 -13.55
N GLN A 51 -14.84 -3.71 -12.27
CA GLN A 51 -16.25 -3.61 -11.87
C GLN A 51 -16.87 -2.25 -12.21
N MET A 52 -16.13 -1.15 -12.06
CA MET A 52 -16.61 0.17 -12.47
C MET A 52 -16.82 0.24 -13.99
N TYR A 53 -15.95 -0.40 -14.77
CA TYR A 53 -16.13 -0.52 -16.21
C TYR A 53 -17.39 -1.32 -16.56
N LEU A 54 -17.58 -2.50 -15.98
CA LEU A 54 -18.79 -3.33 -16.18
C LEU A 54 -20.07 -2.58 -15.79
N LEU A 55 -20.04 -1.83 -14.68
CA LEU A 55 -21.16 -1.00 -14.24
C LEU A 55 -21.52 0.04 -15.30
N LYS A 56 -20.51 0.72 -15.86
CA LYS A 56 -20.72 1.71 -16.93
C LYS A 56 -21.31 1.07 -18.19
N THR A 57 -20.77 -0.05 -18.64
CA THR A 57 -21.26 -0.77 -19.83
C THR A 57 -22.72 -1.21 -19.67
N LYS A 58 -23.09 -1.78 -18.51
CA LYS A 58 -24.47 -2.22 -18.23
C LYS A 58 -25.49 -1.07 -18.28
N LYS A 59 -25.07 0.15 -17.93
CA LYS A 59 -25.93 1.36 -18.04
C LYS A 59 -26.13 1.79 -19.48
N GLU A 60 -25.05 1.79 -20.26
CA GLU A 60 -25.08 2.13 -21.69
C GLU A 60 -25.98 1.15 -22.45
N GLU A 61 -25.87 -0.15 -22.20
CA GLU A 61 -26.68 -1.19 -22.85
C GLU A 61 -28.19 -1.10 -22.53
N ARG A 62 -28.55 -0.68 -21.33
CA ARG A 62 -29.96 -0.59 -20.90
C ARG A 62 -30.62 0.74 -21.24
N ASN A 63 -29.94 1.67 -21.93
CA ASN A 63 -30.36 3.07 -22.04
C ASN A 63 -30.71 3.70 -20.66
N GLY A 64 -30.10 3.17 -19.59
CA GLY A 64 -30.45 3.50 -18.21
C GLY A 64 -29.58 4.62 -17.71
N SER A 65 -30.11 5.85 -17.62
CA SER A 65 -29.45 6.96 -16.93
C SER A 65 -29.46 6.80 -15.40
N GLU A 66 -30.38 5.97 -14.88
CA GLU A 66 -30.62 5.82 -13.45
C GLU A 66 -29.55 4.96 -12.78
N ALA A 67 -29.20 5.34 -11.55
CA ALA A 67 -28.23 4.61 -10.75
C ALA A 67 -28.79 3.26 -10.29
N ILE A 68 -27.94 2.24 -10.10
CA ILE A 68 -28.41 0.92 -9.63
C ILE A 68 -28.61 0.97 -8.11
N PRO A 69 -29.85 0.96 -7.60
CA PRO A 69 -30.09 1.08 -6.17
C PRO A 69 -29.69 -0.18 -5.43
N ILE A 70 -29.07 -0.03 -4.27
CA ILE A 70 -28.68 -1.13 -3.38
C ILE A 70 -28.91 -0.74 -1.92
N SER A 71 -28.91 -1.73 -1.02
CA SER A 71 -28.83 -1.49 0.42
C SER A 71 -27.47 -1.87 0.98
N VAL A 72 -26.87 -0.96 1.74
CA VAL A 72 -25.61 -1.17 2.46
C VAL A 72 -25.88 -0.92 3.93
N ASN A 73 -25.69 -1.95 4.77
CA ASN A 73 -25.94 -1.88 6.22
C ASN A 73 -27.33 -1.35 6.61
N GLY A 74 -28.36 -1.62 5.80
CA GLY A 74 -29.73 -1.16 6.04
C GLY A 74 -30.02 0.26 5.53
N GLU A 75 -29.03 0.96 4.99
CA GLU A 75 -29.18 2.28 4.38
C GLU A 75 -29.33 2.16 2.85
N ALA A 76 -30.11 3.06 2.25
CA ALA A 76 -30.28 3.14 0.80
C ALA A 76 -29.06 3.82 0.17
N SER A 77 -28.47 3.18 -0.85
CA SER A 77 -27.32 3.68 -1.62
C SER A 77 -27.47 3.26 -3.08
N ASN A 78 -26.41 3.44 -3.88
CA ASN A 78 -26.33 2.93 -5.24
C ASN A 78 -24.92 2.41 -5.55
N CYS A 79 -24.84 1.51 -6.54
CA CYS A 79 -23.60 0.87 -6.94
C CYS A 79 -22.51 1.87 -7.32
N GLU A 80 -22.84 2.89 -8.11
CA GLU A 80 -21.89 3.91 -8.57
C GLU A 80 -21.21 4.63 -7.42
N THR A 81 -22.00 5.03 -6.42
CA THR A 81 -21.51 5.72 -5.23
C THR A 81 -20.60 4.82 -4.41
N GLU A 82 -21.01 3.57 -4.18
CA GLU A 82 -20.19 2.64 -3.39
C GLU A 82 -18.89 2.24 -4.08
N TYR A 83 -18.93 2.00 -5.39
CA TYR A 83 -17.72 1.69 -6.16
C TYR A 83 -16.78 2.90 -6.25
N ALA A 84 -17.31 4.10 -6.46
CA ALA A 84 -16.51 5.33 -6.46
C ALA A 84 -15.85 5.57 -5.09
N ALA A 85 -16.60 5.43 -4.00
CA ALA A 85 -16.06 5.57 -2.64
C ALA A 85 -15.02 4.50 -2.31
N LEU A 86 -15.16 3.27 -2.83
CA LEU A 86 -14.15 2.24 -2.68
C LEU A 86 -12.89 2.58 -3.50
N LYS A 87 -13.06 3.04 -4.74
CA LYS A 87 -11.96 3.44 -5.62
C LYS A 87 -11.13 4.57 -5.01
N GLU A 88 -11.78 5.59 -4.46
CA GLU A 88 -11.12 6.71 -3.78
C GLU A 88 -10.21 6.23 -2.64
N LYS A 89 -10.71 5.34 -1.77
CA LYS A 89 -9.92 4.76 -0.67
C LYS A 89 -8.72 3.94 -1.16
N VAL A 90 -8.91 3.18 -2.25
CA VAL A 90 -7.82 2.41 -2.86
C VAL A 90 -6.76 3.33 -3.47
N ASP A 91 -7.17 4.41 -4.13
CA ASP A 91 -6.26 5.39 -4.73
C ASP A 91 -5.46 6.16 -3.68
N GLU A 92 -6.10 6.57 -2.58
CA GLU A 92 -5.44 7.17 -1.43
C GLU A 92 -4.39 6.22 -0.84
N LEU A 93 -4.73 4.94 -0.66
CA LEU A 93 -3.79 3.93 -0.19
C LEU A 93 -2.62 3.78 -1.16
N ILE A 94 -2.87 3.69 -2.47
CA ILE A 94 -1.82 3.59 -3.49
C ILE A 94 -0.86 4.78 -3.41
N ALA A 95 -1.38 6.00 -3.28
CA ALA A 95 -0.54 7.20 -3.19
C ALA A 95 0.38 7.17 -1.97
N VAL A 96 -0.15 6.78 -0.80
CA VAL A 96 0.66 6.61 0.43
C VAL A 96 1.66 5.46 0.25
N TRP A 97 1.24 4.35 -0.32
CA TRP A 97 2.07 3.16 -0.54
C TRP A 97 3.25 3.43 -1.47
N GLN A 98 3.02 4.16 -2.55
CA GLN A 98 4.06 4.60 -3.48
C GLN A 98 5.08 5.51 -2.80
N LYS A 99 4.62 6.49 -2.01
CA LYS A 99 5.52 7.36 -1.23
C LYS A 99 6.40 6.55 -0.28
N ASN A 100 5.81 5.60 0.44
CA ASN A 100 6.54 4.76 1.40
C ASN A 100 7.46 3.74 0.72
N SER A 101 7.16 3.31 -0.51
CA SER A 101 8.02 2.39 -1.27
C SER A 101 9.40 2.98 -1.58
N ASN A 102 9.48 4.31 -1.77
CA ASN A 102 10.76 5.00 -1.90
C ASN A 102 11.59 4.90 -0.60
N GLU A 103 10.96 5.03 0.57
CA GLU A 103 11.66 4.90 1.86
C GLU A 103 12.14 3.45 2.09
N VAL A 104 11.35 2.45 1.69
CA VAL A 104 11.77 1.03 1.72
C VAL A 104 13.00 0.79 0.84
N GLU A 105 13.02 1.36 -0.36
CA GLU A 105 14.17 1.29 -1.26
C GLU A 105 15.41 1.96 -0.65
N ASP A 106 15.23 3.13 -0.04
CA ASP A 106 16.31 3.88 0.60
C ASP A 106 16.87 3.15 1.83
N LEU A 107 16.02 2.55 2.67
CA LEU A 107 16.46 1.66 3.76
C LEU A 107 17.26 0.47 3.23
N THR A 108 16.83 -0.12 2.11
CA THR A 108 17.53 -1.23 1.47
C THR A 108 18.92 -0.81 0.98
N LYS A 109 19.03 0.38 0.37
CA LYS A 109 20.32 0.94 -0.04
C LYS A 109 21.22 1.24 1.16
N ARG A 110 20.70 1.83 2.23
CA ARG A 110 21.46 2.13 3.46
C ARG A 110 21.93 0.86 4.16
N MET A 111 21.09 -0.18 4.22
CA MET A 111 21.45 -1.51 4.71
C MET A 111 22.61 -2.10 3.90
N SER A 112 22.48 -2.15 2.56
CA SER A 112 23.50 -2.75 1.68
C SER A 112 24.84 -2.01 1.69
N SER A 113 24.83 -0.69 1.91
CA SER A 113 26.03 0.15 2.00
C SER A 113 26.62 0.24 3.40
N GLY A 114 26.00 -0.40 4.40
CA GLY A 114 26.40 -0.35 5.80
C GLY A 114 26.25 1.02 6.47
N LYS A 115 25.45 1.92 5.90
CA LYS A 115 25.21 3.28 6.39
C LYS A 115 23.95 3.38 7.26
N TRP A 116 23.69 2.33 8.04
CA TRP A 116 22.49 2.24 8.87
C TRP A 116 22.57 3.19 10.08
N THR A 117 21.49 3.92 10.33
CA THR A 117 21.37 4.91 11.40
C THR A 117 20.30 4.49 12.43
N VAL A 118 20.20 5.23 13.53
CA VAL A 118 19.13 5.02 14.53
C VAL A 118 17.77 5.48 13.98
N GLU A 119 17.76 6.48 13.10
CA GLU A 119 16.56 6.92 12.39
C GLU A 119 16.01 5.80 11.49
N ASP A 120 16.90 5.02 10.86
CA ASP A 120 16.52 3.87 10.06
C ASP A 120 15.80 2.78 10.86
N ASP A 121 16.16 2.59 12.14
CA ASP A 121 15.43 1.68 13.02
C ASP A 121 13.99 2.17 13.24
N THR A 122 13.80 3.48 13.41
CA THR A 122 12.47 4.10 13.57
C THR A 122 11.65 4.00 12.29
N ASN A 123 12.28 4.28 11.13
CA ASN A 123 11.62 4.19 9.83
C ASN A 123 11.22 2.76 9.51
N LEU A 124 12.07 1.77 9.80
CA LEU A 124 11.78 0.35 9.62
C LEU A 124 10.54 -0.08 10.43
N GLU A 125 10.45 0.33 11.69
CA GLU A 125 9.29 0.03 12.54
C GLU A 125 8.03 0.75 12.07
N GLY A 126 8.15 1.99 11.62
CA GLY A 126 7.05 2.76 11.03
C GLY A 126 6.50 2.07 9.78
N LEU A 127 7.37 1.70 8.85
CA LEU A 127 6.98 1.00 7.62
C LEU A 127 6.39 -0.37 7.91
N ALA A 128 6.90 -1.12 8.89
CA ALA A 128 6.29 -2.39 9.29
C ALA A 128 4.85 -2.22 9.82
N LYS A 129 4.55 -1.12 10.53
CA LYS A 129 3.18 -0.81 10.95
C LYS A 129 2.29 -0.42 9.77
N GLU A 130 2.82 0.40 8.85
CA GLU A 130 2.10 0.78 7.63
C GLU A 130 1.80 -0.42 6.74
N ALA A 131 2.73 -1.38 6.60
CA ALA A 131 2.51 -2.62 5.85
C ALA A 131 1.34 -3.44 6.42
N LYS A 132 1.32 -3.63 7.74
CA LYS A 132 0.23 -4.34 8.43
C LYS A 132 -1.11 -3.64 8.27
N LYS A 133 -1.12 -2.30 8.41
CA LYS A 133 -2.33 -1.48 8.25
C LYS A 133 -2.86 -1.56 6.81
N ALA A 134 -1.97 -1.41 5.82
CA ALA A 134 -2.32 -1.50 4.41
C ALA A 134 -2.90 -2.87 4.08
N LYS A 135 -2.25 -3.96 4.52
CA LYS A 135 -2.75 -5.32 4.34
C LYS A 135 -4.15 -5.50 4.94
N ALA A 136 -4.36 -5.07 6.19
CA ALA A 136 -5.66 -5.16 6.84
C ALA A 136 -6.76 -4.37 6.11
N ASN A 137 -6.42 -3.18 5.59
CA ASN A 137 -7.35 -2.39 4.78
C ASN A 137 -7.70 -3.11 3.47
N VAL A 138 -6.71 -3.66 2.78
CA VAL A 138 -6.90 -4.36 1.51
C VAL A 138 -7.75 -5.62 1.70
N ASP A 139 -7.50 -6.41 2.75
CA ASP A 139 -8.33 -7.58 3.10
C ASP A 139 -9.80 -7.17 3.35
N LEU A 140 -10.02 -6.12 4.14
CA LEU A 140 -11.37 -5.59 4.40
C LEU A 140 -12.05 -5.10 3.12
N TRP A 141 -11.30 -4.42 2.25
CA TRP A 141 -11.83 -3.84 1.01
C TRP A 141 -12.09 -4.89 -0.06
N MET A 142 -11.34 -6.00 -0.09
CA MET A 142 -11.67 -7.16 -0.91
C MET A 142 -13.01 -7.79 -0.48
N ILE A 143 -13.26 -7.91 0.83
CA ILE A 143 -14.56 -8.37 1.34
C ILE A 143 -15.66 -7.41 0.88
N LYS A 144 -15.48 -6.09 1.09
CA LYS A 144 -16.45 -5.07 0.64
C LYS A 144 -16.69 -5.15 -0.87
N LEU A 145 -15.65 -5.33 -1.67
CA LEU A 145 -15.75 -5.45 -3.11
C LEU A 145 -16.61 -6.66 -3.52
N ASN A 146 -16.42 -7.82 -2.88
CA ASN A 146 -17.20 -9.02 -3.17
C ASN A 146 -18.67 -8.88 -2.77
N GLU A 147 -18.95 -8.19 -1.67
CA GLU A 147 -20.32 -7.83 -1.30
C GLU A 147 -20.95 -6.90 -2.34
N LEU A 148 -20.22 -5.89 -2.81
CA LEU A 148 -20.70 -4.97 -3.85
C LEU A 148 -20.96 -5.69 -5.17
N LYS A 149 -20.05 -6.56 -5.62
CA LYS A 149 -20.23 -7.39 -6.82
C LYS A 149 -21.55 -8.18 -6.76
N THR A 150 -21.83 -8.77 -5.59
CA THR A 150 -23.07 -9.53 -5.35
C THR A 150 -24.30 -8.64 -5.40
N LYS A 151 -24.28 -7.50 -4.69
CA LYS A 151 -25.43 -6.58 -4.62
C LYS A 151 -25.72 -5.86 -5.93
N CYS A 152 -24.70 -5.57 -6.72
CA CYS A 152 -24.82 -4.86 -7.99
C CYS A 152 -25.11 -5.78 -9.18
N GLU A 153 -25.12 -7.11 -8.95
CA GLU A 153 -25.32 -8.14 -9.97
C GLU A 153 -24.44 -7.90 -11.21
N LEU A 154 -23.18 -7.51 -10.99
CA LEU A 154 -22.18 -7.35 -12.02
C LEU A 154 -21.49 -8.70 -12.20
N LYS A 155 -22.05 -9.55 -13.07
CA LYS A 155 -21.34 -10.76 -13.50
C LYS A 155 -20.34 -10.35 -14.59
N SER A 156 -19.08 -10.74 -14.43
CA SER A 156 -18.15 -10.74 -15.56
C SER A 156 -18.67 -11.76 -16.59
N GLU A 157 -18.95 -11.32 -17.81
CA GLU A 157 -19.16 -12.24 -18.93
C GLU A 157 -17.83 -12.90 -19.30
N THR A 158 -17.39 -13.86 -18.49
CA THR A 158 -16.32 -14.78 -18.84
C THR A 158 -16.66 -16.16 -18.30
N SER A 159 -17.58 -16.82 -18.99
CA SER A 159 -17.62 -18.28 -19.16
C SER A 159 -18.79 -18.66 -20.08
N ASN A 160 -18.60 -18.42 -21.37
CA ASN A 160 -19.27 -19.18 -22.44
C ASN A 160 -18.21 -19.50 -23.51
N SER A 161 -17.37 -20.48 -23.21
CA SER A 161 -16.83 -21.52 -24.12
C SER A 161 -15.84 -22.39 -23.37
#